data_AF-A0A9P6ZPK8-F1
#
_entry.id   AF-A0A9P6ZPK8-F1
#
_cell.length_a   1.000
_cell.length_b   1.000
_cell.length_c   1.000
_cell.angle_alpha   90.00
_cell.angle_beta   90.00
_cell.angle_gamma   90.00
#
_symmetry.space_group_name_H-M   'P 1'
#
loop_
_entity.id
_entity.type
_entity.pdbx_description
1 polymer ?
#
loop_
_entity_poly.entity_id
_entity_poly.type
_entity_poly.pdbx_seq_one_letter_code
_entity_poly.pdbx_strand_id
1 'polypeptide(L)'
;MPGALASAELRFAAKSLARHEQGEISFLEAEAGKNILKRGLQAMSDNAIEKATLAKQATREISQLRVMLTAWEIEEAEHQAELLHELHHSNMEGYLDANQEASWFERFLSDRTLADVKDDFNFNRTAAYPNDLASLAAADEQLNQLESHAKDSSHPKKNLQPNSKL
;
A
#
# COMPACT_ATOMS: atom_id res chain seq x y z
N MET A 1 27.25 -15.27 -19.88
CA MET A 1 26.51 -15.82 -18.73
C MET A 1 25.03 -15.43 -18.81
N PRO A 2 24.20 -16.15 -19.58
CA PRO A 2 22.79 -15.81 -19.79
C PRO A 2 21.82 -16.33 -18.70
N GLY A 3 22.22 -17.39 -17.96
CA GLY A 3 21.33 -18.07 -17.00
C GLY A 3 21.07 -17.33 -15.69
N ALA A 4 21.99 -16.47 -15.25
CA ALA A 4 21.84 -15.73 -13.99
C ALA A 4 20.83 -14.58 -14.10
N LEU A 5 20.78 -13.92 -15.26
CA LEU A 5 19.85 -12.83 -15.57
C LEU A 5 18.40 -13.32 -15.65
N ALA A 6 18.16 -14.41 -16.40
CA ALA A 6 16.83 -15.00 -16.51
C ALA A 6 16.27 -15.46 -15.15
N SER A 7 17.13 -15.93 -14.24
CA SER A 7 16.72 -16.31 -12.89
C SER A 7 16.39 -15.12 -11.99
N ALA A 8 17.09 -13.98 -12.12
CA ALA A 8 16.79 -12.77 -11.36
C ALA A 8 15.50 -12.10 -11.87
N GLU A 9 15.28 -12.11 -13.18
CA GLU A 9 14.07 -11.63 -13.85
C GLU A 9 12.80 -12.37 -13.37
N LEU A 10 12.86 -13.70 -13.30
CA LEU A 10 11.75 -14.53 -12.81
C LEU A 10 11.45 -14.30 -11.33
N ARG A 11 12.49 -14.14 -10.49
CA ARG A 11 12.31 -13.85 -9.06
C ARG A 11 11.73 -12.47 -8.82
N PHE A 12 12.17 -11.45 -9.58
CA PHE A 12 11.57 -10.12 -9.50
C PHE A 12 10.09 -10.14 -9.87
N ALA A 13 9.72 -10.82 -10.96
CA ALA A 13 8.33 -10.94 -11.38
C ALA A 13 7.46 -11.67 -10.34
N ALA A 14 7.98 -12.76 -9.76
CA ALA A 14 7.30 -13.49 -8.69
C ALA A 14 7.08 -12.60 -7.45
N LYS A 15 8.12 -11.91 -6.96
CA LYS A 15 8.04 -11.00 -5.81
C LYS A 15 7.15 -9.78 -6.05
N SER A 16 7.13 -9.26 -7.28
CA SER A 16 6.33 -8.08 -7.63
C SER A 16 4.84 -8.38 -7.82
N LEU A 17 4.50 -9.64 -8.12
CA LEU A 17 3.12 -10.11 -8.30
C LEU A 17 2.54 -10.74 -7.03
N ALA A 18 3.38 -11.34 -6.20
CA ALA A 18 2.99 -11.92 -4.93
C ALA A 18 2.74 -10.81 -3.90
N ARG A 19 1.47 -10.46 -3.68
CA ARG A 19 1.02 -9.52 -2.63
C ARG A 19 1.41 -9.93 -1.19
N HIS A 20 2.09 -11.06 -1.00
CA HIS A 20 2.27 -11.71 0.30
C HIS A 20 3.65 -12.34 0.56
N GLU A 21 4.61 -12.29 -0.38
CA GLU A 21 5.96 -12.83 -0.09
C GLU A 21 6.89 -11.75 0.48
N GLN A 22 7.05 -11.78 1.80
CA GLN A 22 8.03 -10.99 2.56
C GLN A 22 9.45 -11.47 2.22
N GLY A 23 10.00 -10.98 1.12
CA GLY A 23 11.41 -11.13 0.80
C GLY A 23 11.96 -9.81 0.28
N GLU A 24 13.05 -9.32 0.89
CA GLU A 24 13.74 -8.13 0.39
C GLU A 24 14.06 -8.30 -1.10
N ILE A 25 13.65 -7.31 -1.91
CA ILE A 25 14.03 -7.23 -3.31
C ILE A 25 15.47 -6.74 -3.34
N SER A 26 16.39 -7.61 -3.76
CA SER A 26 17.79 -7.22 -3.91
C SER A 26 17.96 -6.18 -5.01
N PHE A 27 19.04 -5.40 -4.95
CA PHE A 27 19.37 -4.41 -5.98
C PHE A 27 19.37 -5.01 -7.40
N LEU A 28 19.93 -6.21 -7.56
CA LEU A 28 19.96 -6.93 -8.85
C LEU A 28 18.55 -7.30 -9.34
N GLU A 29 17.65 -7.68 -8.43
CA GLU A 29 16.26 -7.98 -8.78
C GLU A 29 15.51 -6.70 -9.17
N ALA A 30 15.70 -5.61 -8.42
CA ALA A 30 15.10 -4.31 -8.73
C ALA A 30 15.57 -3.77 -10.10
N GLU A 31 16.85 -3.89 -10.40
CA GLU A 31 17.42 -3.45 -11.69
C GLU A 31 16.94 -4.33 -12.85
N ALA A 32 16.87 -5.65 -12.67
CA ALA A 32 16.28 -6.56 -13.65
C ALA A 32 14.80 -6.21 -13.92
N GLY A 33 14.04 -5.95 -12.86
CA GLY A 33 12.65 -5.53 -12.94
C GLY A 33 12.42 -4.24 -13.69
N LYS A 34 13.21 -3.21 -13.38
CA LYS A 34 13.19 -1.93 -14.10
C LYS A 34 13.46 -2.11 -15.59
N ASN A 35 14.42 -2.96 -15.96
CA ASN A 35 14.74 -3.24 -17.36
C ASN A 35 13.64 -4.01 -18.09
N ILE A 36 12.93 -4.93 -17.41
CA ILE A 36 11.74 -5.59 -17.97
C ILE A 36 10.64 -4.57 -18.21
N LEU A 37 10.32 -3.76 -17.20
CA LEU A 37 9.26 -2.78 -17.33
C LEU A 37 9.56 -1.81 -18.47
N LYS A 38 10.79 -1.28 -18.54
CA LYS A 38 11.20 -0.37 -19.62
C LYS A 38 11.05 -1.01 -21.00
N ARG A 39 11.49 -2.27 -21.18
CA ARG A 39 11.30 -3.00 -22.45
C ARG A 39 9.82 -3.19 -22.78
N GLY A 40 9.01 -3.53 -21.77
CA GLY A 40 7.56 -3.67 -21.92
C GLY A 40 6.91 -2.37 -22.38
N LEU A 41 7.24 -1.25 -21.73
CA LEU A 41 6.72 0.07 -22.08
C LEU A 41 7.14 0.53 -23.47
N GLN A 42 8.38 0.25 -23.88
CA GLN A 42 8.85 0.54 -25.24
C GLN A 42 8.11 -0.25 -26.33
N ALA A 43 7.57 -1.42 -26.00
CA ALA A 43 6.80 -2.24 -26.93
C ALA A 43 5.30 -1.89 -26.96
N MET A 44 4.82 -1.05 -26.05
CA MET A 44 3.42 -0.64 -25.97
C MET A 44 3.15 0.61 -26.82
N SER A 45 1.91 0.74 -27.30
CA SER A 45 1.47 1.96 -27.98
C SER A 45 1.20 3.09 -26.98
N ASP A 46 1.30 4.35 -27.43
CA ASP A 46 1.06 5.52 -26.57
C ASP A 46 -0.33 5.50 -25.92
N ASN A 47 -1.37 5.09 -26.66
CA ASN A 47 -2.72 4.91 -26.10
C ASN A 47 -2.76 3.82 -25.02
N ALA A 48 -2.00 2.73 -25.17
CA ALA A 48 -1.93 1.70 -24.14
C ALA A 48 -1.20 2.21 -22.89
N ILE A 49 -0.15 3.02 -23.06
CA ILE A 49 0.56 3.69 -21.96
C ILE A 49 -0.38 4.66 -21.23
N GLU A 50 -1.14 5.49 -21.94
CA GLU A 50 -2.11 6.41 -21.34
C GLU A 50 -3.15 5.67 -20.49
N LYS A 51 -3.74 4.59 -21.01
CA LYS A 51 -4.69 3.77 -20.25
C LYS A 51 -4.04 3.09 -19.04
N ALA A 52 -2.80 2.62 -19.18
CA ALA A 52 -2.05 2.04 -18.07
C ALA A 52 -1.78 3.08 -16.96
N THR A 53 -1.42 4.31 -17.33
CA THR A 53 -1.23 5.43 -16.39
C THR A 53 -2.52 5.72 -15.63
N LEU A 54 -3.66 5.87 -16.32
CA LEU A 54 -4.95 6.10 -15.66
C LEU A 54 -5.33 4.97 -14.69
N ALA A 55 -5.15 3.71 -15.11
CA ALA A 55 -5.42 2.55 -14.25
C ALA A 55 -4.49 2.51 -13.01
N LYS A 56 -3.22 2.90 -13.17
CA LYS A 56 -2.27 2.99 -12.05
C LYS A 56 -2.58 4.16 -11.13
N GLN A 57 -3.02 5.30 -11.65
CA GLN A 57 -3.48 6.40 -10.83
C GLN A 57 -4.69 5.98 -9.98
N ALA A 58 -5.69 5.30 -10.56
CA ALA A 58 -6.80 4.74 -9.78
C ALA A 58 -6.33 3.73 -8.71
N THR A 59 -5.33 2.90 -9.03
CA THR A 59 -4.73 1.98 -8.04
C THR A 59 -4.09 2.75 -6.88
N ARG A 60 -3.35 3.83 -7.17
CA ARG A 60 -2.74 4.70 -6.15
C ARG A 60 -3.79 5.29 -5.22
N GLU A 61 -4.86 5.86 -5.78
CA GLU A 61 -5.95 6.46 -5.01
C GLU A 61 -6.64 5.42 -4.11
N ILE A 62 -6.88 4.20 -4.61
CA ILE A 62 -7.42 3.11 -3.78
C ILE A 62 -6.47 2.78 -2.62
N SER A 63 -5.16 2.68 -2.88
CA SER A 63 -4.17 2.43 -1.83
C SER A 63 -4.15 3.57 -0.79
N GLN A 64 -4.25 4.83 -1.22
CA GLN A 64 -4.34 5.98 -0.31
C GLN A 64 -5.57 5.90 0.59
N LEU A 65 -6.73 5.60 0.01
CA LEU A 65 -7.98 5.44 0.77
C LEU A 65 -7.90 4.29 1.78
N ARG A 66 -7.22 3.19 1.45
CA ARG A 66 -7.00 2.09 2.40
C ARG A 66 -6.10 2.47 3.55
N VAL A 67 -4.96 3.10 3.27
CA VAL A 67 -4.07 3.63 4.32
C VAL A 67 -4.83 4.55 5.27
N MET A 68 -5.65 5.45 4.72
CA MET A 68 -6.49 6.34 5.52
C MET A 68 -7.53 5.58 6.34
N LEU A 69 -8.24 4.62 5.74
CA LEU A 69 -9.23 3.81 6.43
C LEU A 69 -8.59 3.07 7.61
N THR A 70 -7.49 2.38 7.39
CA THR A 70 -6.83 1.62 8.47
C THR A 70 -6.21 2.53 9.52
N ALA A 71 -5.77 3.74 9.17
CA ALA A 71 -5.38 4.74 10.16
C ALA A 71 -6.56 5.14 11.06
N TRP A 72 -7.75 5.36 10.47
CA TRP A 72 -8.97 5.64 11.24
C TRP A 72 -9.43 4.45 12.08
N GLU A 73 -9.29 3.21 11.59
CA GLU A 73 -9.60 2.00 12.37
C GLU A 73 -8.67 1.85 13.60
N ILE A 74 -7.41 2.30 13.48
CA ILE A 74 -6.48 2.35 14.61
C ILE A 74 -6.94 3.39 15.63
N GLU A 75 -7.26 4.62 15.18
CA GLU A 75 -7.71 5.72 16.04
C GLU A 75 -9.05 5.41 16.72
N GLU A 76 -9.99 4.80 16.00
CA GLU A 76 -11.25 4.30 16.57
C GLU A 76 -10.98 3.29 17.69
N ALA A 77 -10.09 2.32 17.47
CA ALA A 77 -9.76 1.32 18.47
C ALA A 77 -9.06 1.92 19.70
N GLU A 78 -8.22 2.95 19.53
CA GLU A 78 -7.61 3.67 20.65
C GLU A 78 -8.67 4.36 21.53
N HIS A 79 -9.56 5.15 20.92
CA HIS A 79 -10.66 5.79 21.65
C HIS A 79 -11.66 4.78 22.24
N GLN A 80 -11.92 3.72 21.48
CA GLN A 80 -12.46 2.43 21.88
C GLN A 80 -12.03 1.98 23.28
N ALA A 81 -10.73 1.72 23.37
CA ALA A 81 -10.09 1.18 24.55
C ALA A 81 -10.08 2.19 25.70
N GLU A 82 -9.85 3.47 25.44
CA GLU A 82 -9.90 4.54 26.45
C GLU A 82 -11.28 4.61 27.11
N LEU A 83 -12.35 4.61 26.31
CA LEU A 83 -13.72 4.61 26.82
C LEU A 83 -14.02 3.41 27.71
N LEU A 84 -13.67 2.20 27.25
CA LEU A 84 -13.88 0.97 28.02
C LEU A 84 -13.06 0.96 29.32
N HIS A 85 -11.85 1.52 29.31
CA HIS A 85 -11.04 1.67 30.50
C HIS A 85 -11.68 2.62 31.53
N GLU A 86 -12.19 3.78 31.08
CA GLU A 86 -12.88 4.73 31.94
C GLU A 86 -14.18 4.17 32.51
N LEU A 87 -14.96 3.45 31.71
CA LEU A 87 -16.19 2.79 32.18
C LEU A 87 -15.88 1.76 33.26
N HIS A 88 -14.88 0.90 33.07
CA HIS A 88 -14.48 -0.07 34.08
C HIS A 88 -13.96 0.58 35.37
N HIS A 89 -13.20 1.67 35.26
CA HIS A 89 -12.71 2.41 36.43
C HIS A 89 -13.86 3.06 37.22
N SER A 90 -14.75 3.76 36.51
CA SER A 90 -15.94 4.41 37.07
C SER A 90 -16.88 3.41 37.74
N ASN A 91 -17.07 2.25 37.10
CA ASN A 91 -17.90 1.18 37.62
C ASN A 91 -17.31 0.58 38.90
N MET A 92 -15.97 0.46 39.01
CA MET A 92 -15.29 0.02 40.22
C MET A 92 -15.49 0.94 41.44
N GLU A 93 -15.66 2.24 41.25
CA GLU A 93 -15.87 3.17 42.36
C GLU A 93 -17.33 3.27 42.83
N GLY A 94 -18.30 2.92 41.99
CA GLY A 94 -19.75 3.07 42.25
C GLY A 94 -20.47 1.85 42.84
N TYR A 95 -19.76 0.79 43.22
CA TYR A 95 -20.37 -0.49 43.61
C TYR A 95 -21.20 -0.42 44.90
N LEU A 96 -22.52 -0.22 44.75
CA LEU A 96 -23.54 -0.93 45.53
C LEU A 96 -24.89 -1.07 44.77
N ASP A 97 -25.24 -0.17 43.83
CA ASP A 97 -26.52 -0.23 43.08
C ASP A 97 -26.40 -0.36 41.54
N ALA A 98 -25.21 -0.18 40.95
CA ALA A 98 -25.07 0.11 39.51
C ALA A 98 -24.84 -1.09 38.55
N ASN A 99 -24.90 -2.35 39.01
CA ASN A 99 -24.35 -3.47 38.21
C ASN A 99 -25.13 -3.78 36.90
N GLN A 100 -26.45 -3.54 36.86
CA GLN A 100 -27.24 -3.73 35.63
C GLN A 100 -27.24 -2.52 34.69
N GLU A 101 -27.27 -1.30 35.24
CA GLU A 101 -27.21 -0.07 34.43
C GLU A 101 -25.83 0.11 33.81
N ALA A 102 -24.76 -0.13 34.57
CA ALA A 102 -23.38 -0.09 34.08
C ALA A 102 -23.14 -1.08 32.92
N SER A 103 -23.58 -2.32 33.09
CA SER A 103 -23.44 -3.34 32.04
C SER A 103 -24.32 -3.08 30.81
N TRP A 104 -25.46 -2.41 30.99
CA TRP A 104 -26.27 -1.92 29.87
C TRP A 104 -25.57 -0.78 29.13
N PHE A 105 -24.99 0.19 29.85
CA PHE A 105 -24.27 1.32 29.25
C PHE A 105 -23.00 0.87 28.52
N GLU A 106 -22.22 -0.06 29.09
CA GLU A 106 -21.08 -0.68 28.40
C GLU A 106 -21.50 -1.32 27.08
N ARG A 107 -22.59 -2.10 27.07
CA ARG A 107 -23.16 -2.71 25.85
C ARG A 107 -23.75 -1.71 24.86
N PHE A 108 -24.27 -0.59 25.35
CA PHE A 108 -24.85 0.46 24.51
C PHE A 108 -23.75 1.28 23.80
N LEU A 109 -22.66 1.57 24.52
CA LEU A 109 -21.55 2.37 24.01
C LEU A 109 -20.53 1.54 23.22
N SER A 110 -20.50 0.23 23.43
CA SER A 110 -19.59 -0.68 22.75
C SER A 110 -20.24 -2.06 22.55
N ASP A 111 -20.33 -2.49 21.31
CA ASP A 111 -20.69 -3.86 20.95
C ASP A 111 -19.50 -4.84 21.08
N ARG A 112 -18.29 -4.30 21.21
CA ARG A 112 -17.02 -5.03 21.34
C ARG A 112 -16.49 -5.03 22.78
N THR A 113 -15.77 -6.08 23.15
CA THR A 113 -15.04 -6.13 24.43
C THR A 113 -13.67 -5.45 24.31
N LEU A 114 -13.05 -5.09 25.45
CA LEU A 114 -11.70 -4.53 25.46
C LEU A 114 -10.65 -5.47 24.84
N ALA A 115 -10.87 -6.80 24.93
CA ALA A 115 -10.01 -7.78 24.29
C ALA A 115 -10.13 -7.71 22.77
N ASP A 116 -11.36 -7.67 22.24
CA ASP A 116 -11.61 -7.56 20.80
C ASP A 116 -10.99 -6.28 20.21
N VAL A 117 -11.17 -5.15 20.90
CA VAL A 117 -10.61 -3.85 20.48
C VAL A 117 -9.08 -3.87 20.45
N LYS A 118 -8.44 -4.52 21.44
CA LYS A 118 -6.98 -4.67 21.47
C LYS A 118 -6.46 -5.57 20.36
N ASP A 119 -7.18 -6.63 20.05
CA ASP A 119 -6.81 -7.54 18.97
C ASP A 119 -6.92 -6.85 17.60
N ASP A 120 -8.01 -6.12 17.35
CA ASP A 120 -8.20 -5.29 16.15
C ASP A 120 -7.09 -4.23 16.03
N PHE A 121 -6.83 -3.48 17.11
CA PHE A 121 -5.75 -2.50 17.14
C PHE A 121 -4.40 -3.11 16.78
N ASN A 122 -4.06 -4.24 17.41
CA ASN A 122 -2.78 -4.91 17.17
C ASN A 122 -2.68 -5.40 15.73
N PHE A 123 -3.72 -6.03 15.20
CA PHE A 123 -3.75 -6.47 13.81
C PHE A 123 -3.59 -5.29 12.85
N ASN A 124 -4.37 -4.23 13.02
CA ASN A 124 -4.34 -3.07 12.14
C ASN A 124 -2.97 -2.38 12.17
N ARG A 125 -2.40 -2.19 13.37
CA ARG A 125 -1.10 -1.54 13.54
C ARG A 125 0.08 -2.38 13.03
N THR A 126 0.04 -3.70 13.21
CA THR A 126 1.20 -4.57 12.92
C THR A 126 1.16 -5.21 11.54
N ALA A 127 -0.03 -5.45 10.99
CA ALA A 127 -0.21 -6.16 9.74
C ALA A 127 -0.87 -5.28 8.67
N ALA A 128 -2.07 -4.76 8.91
CA ALA A 128 -2.85 -4.09 7.87
C ALA A 128 -2.19 -2.76 7.43
N TYR A 129 -1.91 -1.86 8.36
CA TYR A 129 -1.39 -0.53 8.07
C TYR A 129 -0.01 -0.55 7.39
N PRO A 130 0.99 -1.35 7.86
CA PRO A 130 2.26 -1.46 7.15
C PRO A 130 2.11 -2.04 5.73
N ASN A 131 1.20 -3.00 5.53
CA ASN A 131 0.94 -3.59 4.22
C ASN A 131 0.28 -2.59 3.26
N ASP A 132 -0.65 -1.78 3.75
CA ASP A 132 -1.30 -0.73 2.95
C ASP A 132 -0.30 0.38 2.60
N LEU A 133 0.57 0.78 3.53
CA LEU A 133 1.67 1.71 3.26
C LEU A 133 2.63 1.17 2.20
N ALA A 134 3.03 -0.09 2.31
CA ALA A 134 3.89 -0.73 1.31
C ALA A 134 3.20 -0.79 -0.06
N SER A 135 1.90 -1.09 -0.08
CA SER A 135 1.09 -1.10 -1.30
C SER A 135 0.97 0.28 -1.94
N LEU A 136 0.85 1.34 -1.14
CA LEU A 136 0.86 2.72 -1.61
C LEU A 136 2.22 3.09 -2.20
N ALA A 137 3.32 2.83 -1.49
CA ALA A 137 4.67 3.11 -1.98
C ALA A 137 4.97 2.39 -3.31
N ALA A 138 4.53 1.14 -3.45
CA ALA A 138 4.65 0.39 -4.68
C ALA A 138 3.82 1.00 -5.83
N ALA A 139 2.60 1.46 -5.54
CA ALA A 139 1.74 2.11 -6.53
C ALA A 139 2.33 3.46 -7.00
N ASP A 140 2.88 4.25 -6.08
CA ASP A 140 3.57 5.52 -6.37
C ASP A 140 4.77 5.29 -7.29
N GLU A 141 5.65 4.35 -6.96
CA GLU A 141 6.83 4.06 -7.77
C GLU A 141 6.45 3.57 -9.18
N GLN A 142 5.44 2.71 -9.29
CA GLN A 142 4.95 2.23 -10.58
C GLN A 142 4.36 3.36 -11.43
N LEU A 143 3.63 4.30 -10.82
CA LEU A 143 3.08 5.46 -11.52
C LEU A 143 4.21 6.39 -11.98
N ASN A 144 5.19 6.68 -11.12
CA ASN A 144 6.35 7.50 -11.45
C ASN A 144 7.12 6.94 -12.66
N GLN A 145 7.29 5.62 -12.73
CA GLN A 145 7.96 4.95 -13.85
C GLN A 145 7.19 5.09 -15.16
N LEU A 146 5.86 4.99 -15.13
CA LEU A 146 5.00 5.20 -16.31
C LEU A 146 5.04 6.66 -16.79
N GLU A 147 4.87 7.61 -15.88
CA GLU A 147 4.88 9.04 -16.22
C GLU A 147 6.23 9.48 -16.77
N SER A 148 7.33 8.99 -16.18
CA SER A 148 8.68 9.30 -16.68
C SER A 148 8.86 8.78 -18.11
N HIS A 149 8.38 7.57 -18.40
CA HIS A 149 8.47 7.01 -19.76
C HIS A 149 7.60 7.76 -20.77
N ALA A 150 6.39 8.17 -20.39
CA ALA A 150 5.51 8.97 -21.25
C ALA A 150 6.09 10.36 -21.56
N LYS A 151 6.78 10.98 -20.59
CA LYS A 151 7.50 12.24 -20.80
C LYS A 151 8.68 12.05 -21.76
N ASP A 152 9.46 10.98 -21.59
CA ASP A 152 10.59 10.67 -22.46
C ASP A 152 10.18 10.34 -23.92
N SER A 153 9.04 9.67 -24.13
CA SER A 153 8.53 9.35 -25.48
C SER A 153 7.98 10.57 -26.21
N SER A 154 7.44 11.55 -25.47
CA SER A 154 6.93 12.81 -26.05
C SER A 154 8.02 13.77 -26.55
N HIS A 155 9.29 13.55 -26.19
CA HIS A 155 10.43 14.37 -26.60
C HIS A 155 11.32 13.62 -27.61
N PRO A 156 11.01 13.64 -28.92
CA PRO A 156 11.88 13.05 -29.91
C PRO A 156 13.24 13.77 -29.91
N LYS A 157 14.32 13.00 -29.73
CA LYS A 157 15.69 13.47 -29.96
C LYS A 157 15.74 14.09 -31.36
N LYS A 158 15.92 15.42 -31.44
CA LYS A 158 16.26 16.11 -32.69
C LYS A 158 17.57 15.50 -33.20
N ASN A 159 17.47 14.59 -34.16
CA ASN A 159 18.62 14.05 -34.88
C ASN A 159 19.31 15.22 -35.59
N LEU A 160 20.45 15.67 -35.05
CA LEU A 160 21.43 16.38 -35.85
C LEU A 160 21.95 15.39 -36.90
N GLN A 161 21.49 15.53 -38.15
CA GLN A 161 22.28 15.06 -39.28
C GLN A 161 23.37 16.11 -39.55
N PRO A 162 24.67 15.76 -39.51
CA PRO A 162 25.65 16.56 -40.22
C PRO A 162 25.44 16.30 -41.72
N ASN A 163 25.02 17.35 -42.42
CA ASN A 163 24.96 17.42 -43.87
C ASN A 163 26.26 16.87 -44.48
N SER A 164 26.14 15.78 -45.22
CA SER A 164 27.05 15.46 -46.31
C SER A 164 26.74 16.41 -47.47
N LYS A 165 27.62 17.38 -47.72
CA LYS A 165 27.75 18.00 -49.04
C LYS A 165 29.22 18.31 -49.35
N LEU A 166 29.68 17.56 -50.36
CA LEU A 166 30.63 17.89 -51.44
C LEU A 166 31.98 18.50 -51.07
#